data_AF-A0A3C1PW10-F1
#
_entry.id   AF-A0A3C1PW10-F1
#
_cell.length_a   1.000
_cell.length_b   1.000
_cell.length_c   1.000
_cell.angle_alpha   90.00
_cell.angle_beta   90.00
_cell.angle_gamma   90.00
#
_symmetry.space_group_name_H-M   'P 1'
#
loop_
_entity.id
_entity.type
_entity.pdbx_description
1 polymer ?
#
loop_
_entity_poly.entity_id
_entity_poly.type
_entity_poly.pdbx_seq_one_letter_code
_entity_poly.pdbx_strand_id
1 'polypeptide(L)'
;ATSGGEGESDNGTLDAGIIDQKTVEMFAKVADAQAQIESEVVVKDANQADQAMSGESQGANGNAGIQGSDQGGPSDSQSIDDSLEKLRMELANEIQQGLAEVEREGDKIIVRLAEQGSFRSGYADLQPGFLPLLNKVGDAVSTTNGQVTVEGHTDNVPIAFSERFQSNWDLSAARSAAVADYLLGNTELQQGRVTVVGYADSKPIATNDTREGRAKNRRIEVIVDGS
;
A
#
# COMPACT_ATOMS: atom_id res chain seq x y z
N ALA A 1 -4.87 66.03 30.81
CA ALA A 1 -4.71 64.56 30.76
C ALA A 1 -6.06 63.95 30.41
N THR A 2 -6.14 63.28 29.25
CA THR A 2 -7.07 62.21 28.82
C THR A 2 -8.55 62.32 29.25
N SER A 3 -9.50 62.73 28.38
CA SER A 3 -10.18 61.91 27.35
C SER A 3 -10.65 60.56 27.93
N GLY A 4 -11.93 60.23 28.06
CA GLY A 4 -13.13 60.66 27.32
C GLY A 4 -13.79 59.38 26.84
N GLY A 5 -14.64 58.78 27.68
CA GLY A 5 -15.35 57.55 27.36
C GLY A 5 -16.66 57.84 26.65
N GLU A 6 -16.81 57.31 25.44
CA GLU A 6 -18.08 57.16 24.74
C GLU A 6 -18.09 55.78 24.10
N GLY A 7 -19.20 55.05 24.33
CA GLY A 7 -19.48 53.80 23.65
C GLY A 7 -19.97 54.10 22.25
N GLU A 8 -19.51 53.32 21.29
CA GLU A 8 -20.04 53.30 19.94
C GLU A 8 -20.45 51.87 19.59
N SER A 9 -21.68 51.78 19.11
CA SER A 9 -22.36 50.54 18.74
C SER A 9 -21.77 50.04 17.43
N ASP A 10 -21.27 48.81 17.37
CA ASP A 10 -20.99 48.19 16.08
C ASP A 10 -22.00 47.09 15.77
N ASN A 11 -22.55 47.23 14.58
CA ASN A 11 -23.75 46.62 14.06
C ASN A 11 -23.36 45.33 13.32
N GLY A 12 -24.14 44.27 13.49
CA GLY A 12 -23.79 42.96 12.95
C GLY A 12 -23.64 42.94 11.43
N THR A 13 -22.65 42.21 10.94
CA THR A 13 -22.76 41.45 9.70
C THR A 13 -21.87 40.21 9.83
N LEU A 14 -22.50 39.06 10.08
CA LEU A 14 -21.87 37.77 9.86
C LEU A 14 -21.65 37.66 8.36
N ASP A 15 -20.40 37.81 7.91
CA ASP A 15 -20.01 37.53 6.54
C ASP A 15 -20.16 36.02 6.32
N ALA A 16 -21.36 35.62 5.91
CA ALA A 16 -21.60 34.30 5.36
C ALA A 16 -20.83 34.25 4.04
N GLY A 17 -19.58 33.79 4.13
CA GLY A 17 -18.64 33.73 3.02
C GLY A 17 -19.31 33.11 1.80
N ILE A 18 -19.55 33.93 0.79
CA ILE A 18 -20.08 33.50 -0.50
C ILE A 18 -19.00 32.64 -1.14
N ILE A 19 -19.21 31.33 -1.14
CA ILE A 19 -18.30 30.38 -1.79
C ILE A 19 -18.38 30.62 -3.30
N ASP A 20 -17.24 30.94 -3.92
CA ASP A 20 -17.16 31.14 -5.37
C ASP A 20 -17.63 29.89 -6.13
N GLN A 21 -18.35 30.10 -7.23
CA GLN A 21 -18.96 29.01 -8.01
C GLN A 21 -17.90 28.01 -8.51
N LYS A 22 -16.66 28.45 -8.76
CA LYS A 22 -15.56 27.54 -9.12
C LYS A 22 -15.15 26.63 -7.97
N THR A 23 -15.24 27.10 -6.74
CA THR A 23 -14.94 26.32 -5.54
C THR A 23 -16.00 25.24 -5.34
N VAL A 24 -17.28 25.57 -5.55
CA VAL A 24 -18.38 24.58 -5.52
C VAL A 24 -18.20 23.54 -6.63
N GLU A 25 -17.87 23.96 -7.85
CA GLU A 25 -17.59 23.05 -8.97
C GLU A 25 -16.35 22.17 -8.74
N MET A 26 -15.32 22.70 -8.08
CA MET A 26 -14.13 21.94 -7.70
C MET A 26 -14.46 20.87 -6.66
N PHE A 27 -15.22 21.21 -5.62
CA PHE A 27 -15.66 20.25 -4.61
C PHE A 27 -16.61 19.19 -5.19
N ALA A 28 -17.50 19.56 -6.12
CA ALA A 28 -18.37 18.61 -6.82
C ALA A 28 -17.57 17.62 -7.69
N LYS A 29 -16.56 18.10 -8.43
CA LYS A 29 -15.66 17.23 -9.21
C LYS A 29 -14.81 16.31 -8.34
N VAL A 30 -14.39 16.77 -7.17
CA VAL A 30 -13.65 15.93 -6.21
C VAL A 30 -14.57 14.85 -5.62
N ALA A 31 -15.83 15.18 -5.33
CA ALA A 31 -16.82 14.21 -4.84
C ALA A 31 -17.15 13.14 -5.90
N ASP A 32 -17.34 13.54 -7.16
CA ASP A 32 -17.57 12.60 -8.26
C ASP A 32 -16.36 11.70 -8.53
N ALA A 33 -15.14 12.24 -8.42
CA ALA A 33 -13.92 11.44 -8.53
C ALA A 33 -13.75 10.45 -7.36
N GLN A 34 -14.12 10.85 -6.14
CA GLN A 34 -14.11 9.96 -4.97
C GLN A 34 -15.16 8.87 -5.04
N ALA A 35 -16.26 9.09 -5.78
CA ALA A 35 -17.30 8.08 -6.00
C ALA A 35 -16.93 7.03 -7.07
N GLN A 36 -15.91 7.28 -7.91
CA GLN A 36 -15.47 6.34 -8.96
C GLN A 36 -14.31 5.43 -8.55
N ILE A 37 -13.78 5.56 -7.33
CA ILE A 37 -12.72 4.70 -6.81
C ILE A 37 -13.33 3.76 -5.77
N GLU A 38 -14.07 2.75 -6.24
CA GLU A 38 -14.42 1.60 -5.41
C GLU A 38 -13.23 0.63 -5.40
N SER A 39 -12.24 0.90 -4.56
CA SER A 39 -11.31 -0.15 -4.11
C SER A 39 -11.73 -0.62 -2.73
N GLU A 40 -11.87 -1.93 -2.57
CA GLU A 40 -12.23 -2.54 -1.29
C GLU A 40 -11.07 -2.37 -0.31
N VAL A 41 -11.19 -1.44 0.63
CA VAL A 41 -10.25 -1.27 1.73
C VAL A 41 -10.61 -2.28 2.82
N VAL A 42 -9.86 -3.37 2.90
CA VAL A 42 -10.06 -4.39 3.93
C VAL A 42 -9.22 -4.03 5.16
N VAL A 43 -9.88 -3.66 6.26
CA VAL A 43 -9.25 -3.57 7.58
C VAL A 43 -9.35 -4.95 8.23
N LYS A 44 -8.25 -5.71 8.28
CA LYS A 44 -8.22 -7.01 8.99
C LYS A 44 -7.72 -6.82 10.42
N ASP A 45 -8.63 -6.96 11.39
CA ASP A 45 -8.27 -7.14 12.80
C ASP A 45 -7.71 -8.55 13.03
N ALA A 46 -6.51 -8.66 13.61
CA ALA A 46 -5.70 -9.88 13.63
C ALA A 46 -6.11 -10.96 14.67
N ASN A 47 -7.32 -10.94 15.20
CA ASN A 47 -7.75 -11.86 16.27
C ASN A 47 -8.99 -12.68 15.88
N GLN A 48 -8.89 -13.53 14.85
CA GLN A 48 -9.68 -14.76 14.69
C GLN A 48 -9.36 -15.44 13.34
N ALA A 49 -8.44 -16.40 13.35
CA ALA A 49 -8.36 -17.45 12.33
C ALA A 49 -7.46 -18.60 12.83
N ASP A 50 -7.92 -19.32 13.84
CA ASP A 50 -7.36 -20.63 14.18
C ASP A 50 -8.50 -21.47 14.76
N GLN A 51 -9.20 -22.21 13.89
CA GLN A 51 -9.90 -23.49 14.15
C GLN A 51 -10.90 -23.84 13.03
N ALA A 52 -10.45 -24.67 12.09
CA ALA A 52 -11.20 -25.68 11.32
C ALA A 52 -10.15 -26.29 10.36
N MET A 53 -9.81 -27.58 10.33
CA MET A 53 -10.64 -28.77 10.28
C MET A 53 -9.80 -29.99 10.70
N SER A 54 -10.37 -30.82 11.57
CA SER A 54 -9.98 -32.22 11.77
C SER A 54 -10.99 -33.11 11.02
N GLY A 55 -10.49 -34.03 10.19
CA GLY A 55 -11.30 -35.07 9.54
C GLY A 55 -10.43 -36.12 8.87
N GLU A 56 -10.32 -37.28 9.51
CA GLU A 56 -9.62 -38.48 9.05
C GLU A 56 -10.29 -39.15 7.83
N SER A 57 -9.50 -39.78 6.97
CA SER A 57 -9.85 -41.10 6.40
C SER A 57 -8.62 -41.80 5.81
N GLN A 58 -8.33 -43.00 6.34
CA GLN A 58 -7.43 -44.01 5.78
C GLN A 58 -8.18 -44.89 4.78
N GLY A 59 -7.53 -45.30 3.68
CA GLY A 59 -8.11 -46.30 2.76
C GLY A 59 -7.27 -46.65 1.53
N ALA A 60 -6.30 -47.55 1.72
CA ALA A 60 -5.75 -48.59 0.82
C ALA A 60 -5.93 -48.58 -0.73
N ASN A 61 -4.76 -48.70 -1.40
CA ASN A 61 -4.36 -49.76 -2.36
C ASN A 61 -4.88 -49.77 -3.83
N GLY A 62 -3.93 -49.81 -4.79
CA GLY A 62 -4.18 -50.16 -6.20
C GLY A 62 -3.06 -49.78 -7.16
N ASN A 63 -2.19 -50.75 -7.48
CA ASN A 63 -1.11 -50.68 -8.47
C ASN A 63 -1.62 -50.82 -9.93
N ALA A 64 -0.82 -50.30 -10.86
CA ALA A 64 -0.74 -50.57 -12.31
C ALA A 64 -1.52 -49.68 -13.30
N GLY A 65 -0.78 -48.95 -14.13
CA GLY A 65 -1.29 -48.31 -15.35
C GLY A 65 -0.27 -47.40 -16.01
N ILE A 66 0.38 -47.90 -17.05
CA ILE A 66 1.44 -47.27 -17.85
C ILE A 66 0.88 -46.22 -18.82
N GLN A 67 1.71 -45.20 -19.12
CA GLN A 67 1.69 -44.28 -20.27
C GLN A 67 0.72 -43.08 -20.27
N GLY A 68 1.32 -41.90 -20.14
CA GLY A 68 0.72 -40.62 -20.53
C GLY A 68 1.75 -39.49 -20.45
N SER A 69 2.48 -39.27 -21.55
CA SER A 69 3.17 -38.03 -21.95
C SER A 69 3.59 -37.05 -20.83
N ASP A 70 4.87 -37.13 -20.47
CA ASP A 70 5.61 -36.04 -19.81
C ASP A 70 5.74 -34.86 -20.78
N GLN A 71 4.67 -34.06 -20.88
CA GLN A 71 4.73 -32.68 -21.32
C GLN A 71 4.73 -31.83 -20.06
N GLY A 72 5.92 -31.69 -19.46
CA GLY A 72 6.18 -30.72 -18.41
C GLY A 72 5.96 -29.31 -18.93
N GLY A 73 4.75 -28.77 -18.74
CA GLY A 73 4.56 -27.34 -18.64
C GLY A 73 5.36 -26.81 -17.44
N PRO A 74 5.80 -25.54 -17.46
CA PRO A 74 6.52 -24.97 -16.32
C PRO A 74 5.69 -25.21 -15.06
N SER A 75 6.29 -25.85 -14.06
CA SER A 75 5.66 -25.98 -12.75
C SER A 75 5.41 -24.56 -12.20
N ASP A 76 4.31 -24.29 -11.52
CA ASP A 76 3.98 -22.93 -11.01
C ASP A 76 5.16 -22.31 -10.22
N SER A 77 5.94 -23.16 -9.54
CA SER A 77 7.19 -22.77 -8.87
C SER A 77 8.28 -22.20 -9.79
N GLN A 78 8.43 -22.72 -11.01
CA GLN A 78 9.40 -22.23 -11.99
C GLN A 78 9.02 -20.84 -12.51
N SER A 79 7.72 -20.57 -12.75
CA SER A 79 7.27 -19.24 -13.17
C SER A 79 7.43 -18.17 -12.09
N ILE A 80 7.31 -18.55 -10.81
CA ILE A 80 7.54 -17.63 -9.69
C ILE A 80 9.03 -17.30 -9.57
N ASP A 81 9.90 -18.30 -9.66
CA ASP A 81 11.35 -18.09 -9.58
C ASP A 81 11.86 -17.23 -10.74
N ASP A 82 11.34 -17.44 -11.96
CA ASP A 82 11.64 -16.59 -13.12
C ASP A 82 11.15 -15.13 -12.91
N SER A 83 9.95 -14.97 -12.33
CA SER A 83 9.40 -13.64 -11.99
C SER A 83 10.24 -12.95 -10.91
N LEU A 84 10.66 -13.69 -9.88
CA LEU A 84 11.52 -13.18 -8.80
C LEU A 84 12.84 -12.67 -9.36
N GLU A 85 13.50 -13.46 -10.19
CA GLU A 85 14.79 -13.08 -10.78
C GLU A 85 14.62 -11.88 -11.71
N LYS A 86 13.55 -11.84 -12.51
CA LYS A 86 13.22 -10.69 -13.35
C LYS A 86 13.04 -9.41 -12.52
N LEU A 87 12.23 -9.46 -11.46
CA LEU A 87 12.02 -8.31 -10.57
C LEU A 87 13.34 -7.83 -9.94
N ARG A 88 14.21 -8.77 -9.52
CA ARG A 88 15.54 -8.44 -9.00
C ARG A 88 16.43 -7.77 -10.02
N MET A 89 16.40 -8.22 -11.28
CA MET A 89 17.17 -7.60 -12.36
C MET A 89 16.67 -6.19 -12.68
N GLU A 90 15.35 -5.99 -12.77
CA GLU A 90 14.74 -4.70 -13.10
C GLU A 90 14.95 -3.65 -11.99
N LEU A 91 14.94 -4.10 -10.73
CA LEU A 91 15.15 -3.25 -9.55
C LEU A 91 16.59 -3.28 -9.01
N ALA A 92 17.55 -3.87 -9.74
CA ALA A 92 18.90 -4.12 -9.23
C ALA A 92 19.60 -2.84 -8.70
N ASN A 93 19.42 -1.72 -9.41
CA ASN A 93 20.01 -0.43 -9.03
C ASN A 93 19.39 0.10 -7.73
N GLU A 94 18.08 -0.01 -7.58
CA GLU A 94 17.32 0.42 -6.41
C GLU A 94 17.66 -0.45 -5.18
N ILE A 95 17.83 -1.76 -5.40
CA ILE A 95 18.29 -2.70 -4.37
C ILE A 95 19.70 -2.34 -3.91
N GLN A 96 20.63 -2.06 -4.84
CA GLN A 96 21.99 -1.64 -4.51
C GLN A 96 22.02 -0.32 -3.73
N GLN A 97 21.08 0.59 -3.98
CA GLN A 97 20.94 1.86 -3.27
C GLN A 97 20.19 1.73 -1.95
N GLY A 98 19.66 0.55 -1.61
CA GLY A 98 18.86 0.32 -0.41
C GLY A 98 17.46 0.96 -0.44
N LEU A 99 16.97 1.30 -1.63
CA LEU A 99 15.64 1.88 -1.83
C LEU A 99 14.55 0.80 -1.94
N ALA A 100 14.93 -0.40 -2.39
CA ALA A 100 14.05 -1.55 -2.52
C ALA A 100 14.72 -2.84 -2.02
N GLU A 101 13.92 -3.82 -1.64
CA GLU A 101 14.33 -5.19 -1.36
C GLU A 101 13.31 -6.15 -2.00
N VAL A 102 13.78 -7.26 -2.56
CA VAL A 102 12.92 -8.23 -3.24
C VAL A 102 13.17 -9.63 -2.67
N GLU A 103 12.15 -10.18 -2.02
CA GLU A 103 12.17 -11.48 -1.37
C GLU A 103 11.02 -12.37 -1.83
N ARG A 104 11.19 -13.67 -1.62
CA ARG A 104 10.16 -14.67 -1.83
C ARG A 104 9.70 -15.22 -0.48
N GLU A 105 8.38 -15.30 -0.29
CA GLU A 105 7.75 -15.93 0.87
C GLU A 105 6.68 -16.91 0.38
N GLY A 106 7.01 -18.21 0.38
CA GLY A 106 6.15 -19.23 -0.21
C GLY A 106 5.94 -18.98 -1.70
N ASP A 107 4.69 -18.80 -2.11
CA ASP A 107 4.32 -18.49 -3.50
C ASP A 107 4.19 -16.99 -3.75
N LYS A 108 4.58 -16.14 -2.80
CA LYS A 108 4.50 -14.68 -2.92
C LYS A 108 5.87 -14.08 -3.17
N ILE A 109 5.90 -13.04 -4.00
CA ILE A 109 7.07 -12.16 -4.17
C ILE A 109 6.76 -10.85 -3.47
N ILE A 110 7.61 -10.45 -2.52
CA ILE A 110 7.45 -9.24 -1.73
C ILE A 110 8.51 -8.23 -2.17
N VAL A 111 8.07 -7.11 -2.74
CA VAL A 111 8.90 -5.95 -3.02
C VAL A 111 8.73 -4.94 -1.89
N ARG A 112 9.72 -4.83 -1.01
CA ARG A 112 9.72 -3.84 0.09
C ARG A 112 10.35 -2.55 -0.39
N LEU A 113 9.63 -1.45 -0.25
CA LEU A 113 10.07 -0.11 -0.59
C LEU A 113 10.31 0.67 0.69
N ALA A 114 11.52 1.20 0.84
CA ALA A 114 11.82 2.08 1.97
C ALA A 114 10.95 3.34 1.89
N GLU A 115 10.33 3.73 3.00
CA GLU A 115 9.48 4.94 3.03
C GLU A 115 10.32 6.24 3.06
N GLN A 116 11.62 6.14 3.35
CA GLN A 116 12.45 7.31 3.60
C GLN A 116 12.61 8.16 2.32
N GLY A 117 11.99 9.35 2.34
CA GLY A 117 11.95 10.26 1.20
C GLY A 117 10.77 10.03 0.25
N SER A 118 9.95 9.02 0.51
CA SER A 118 8.79 8.64 -0.30
C SER A 118 7.55 9.48 0.02
N PHE A 119 7.42 9.88 1.28
CA PHE A 119 6.34 10.73 1.79
C PHE A 119 6.90 11.80 2.73
N ARG A 120 6.18 12.92 2.88
CA ARG A 120 6.42 13.84 4.00
C ARG A 120 5.92 13.20 5.29
N SER A 121 6.55 13.56 6.42
CA SER A 121 6.14 13.08 7.74
C SER A 121 4.69 13.47 8.04
N GLY A 122 3.83 12.50 8.35
CA GLY A 122 2.41 12.72 8.62
C GLY A 122 1.55 12.99 7.38
N TYR A 123 2.07 12.78 6.17
CA TYR A 123 1.35 12.92 4.91
C TYR A 123 1.37 11.62 4.09
N ALA A 124 0.41 11.49 3.18
CA ALA A 124 0.31 10.40 2.20
C ALA A 124 0.61 10.84 0.76
N ASP A 125 0.95 12.12 0.53
CA ASP A 125 1.30 12.60 -0.81
C ASP A 125 2.68 12.05 -1.22
N LEU A 126 2.72 11.41 -2.39
CA LEU A 126 3.94 10.88 -2.99
C LEU A 126 4.92 12.01 -3.31
N GLN A 127 6.18 11.82 -2.92
CA GLN A 127 7.24 12.76 -3.27
C GLN A 127 7.73 12.54 -4.71
N PRO A 128 8.11 13.60 -5.44
CA PRO A 128 8.61 13.48 -6.82
C PRO A 128 9.78 12.50 -7.00
N GLY A 129 10.65 12.41 -5.99
CA GLY A 129 11.81 11.50 -6.02
C GLY A 129 11.45 10.01 -5.92
N PHE A 130 10.24 9.68 -5.47
CA PHE A 130 9.76 8.31 -5.33
C PHE A 130 9.12 7.77 -6.61
N LEU A 131 8.58 8.66 -7.44
CA LEU A 131 7.85 8.31 -8.66
C LEU A 131 8.67 7.44 -9.63
N PRO A 132 9.97 7.70 -9.89
CA PRO A 132 10.76 6.83 -10.77
C PRO A 132 10.89 5.39 -10.27
N LEU A 133 10.98 5.19 -8.94
CA LEU A 133 10.99 3.86 -8.33
C LEU A 133 9.63 3.19 -8.50
N LEU A 134 8.53 3.91 -8.27
CA LEU A 134 7.18 3.37 -8.47
C LEU A 134 6.92 2.96 -9.93
N ASN A 135 7.41 3.72 -10.91
CA ASN A 135 7.30 3.33 -12.32
C ASN A 135 7.98 1.99 -12.57
N LYS A 136 9.22 1.81 -12.11
CA LYS A 136 9.95 0.54 -12.26
C LYS A 136 9.25 -0.62 -11.55
N VAL A 137 8.75 -0.39 -10.34
CA VAL A 137 8.01 -1.41 -9.59
C VAL A 137 6.74 -1.77 -10.34
N GLY A 138 5.97 -0.79 -10.80
CA GLY A 138 4.74 -0.99 -11.54
C GLY A 138 4.96 -1.73 -12.86
N ASP A 139 5.98 -1.35 -13.63
CA ASP A 139 6.38 -2.06 -14.86
C ASP A 139 6.73 -3.51 -14.55
N ALA A 140 7.55 -3.75 -13.51
CA ALA A 140 7.95 -5.09 -13.12
C ALA A 140 6.77 -5.98 -12.74
N VAL A 141 5.89 -5.49 -11.85
CA VAL A 141 4.73 -6.27 -11.38
C VAL A 141 3.65 -6.41 -12.45
N SER A 142 3.52 -5.47 -13.39
CA SER A 142 2.55 -5.57 -14.50
C SER A 142 2.82 -6.78 -15.40
N THR A 143 4.10 -7.20 -15.50
CA THR A 143 4.49 -8.34 -16.32
C THR A 143 4.34 -9.69 -15.64
N THR A 144 4.06 -9.70 -14.34
CA THR A 144 3.77 -10.92 -13.58
C THR A 144 2.31 -11.30 -13.73
N ASN A 145 1.99 -12.57 -13.47
CA ASN A 145 0.62 -13.02 -13.28
C ASN A 145 0.26 -12.98 -11.78
N GLY A 146 -1.03 -12.86 -11.46
CA GLY A 146 -1.53 -12.96 -10.08
C GLY A 146 -1.91 -11.64 -9.40
N GLN A 147 -2.44 -11.74 -8.18
CA GLN A 147 -2.96 -10.59 -7.43
C GLN A 147 -1.82 -9.75 -6.85
N VAL A 148 -1.94 -8.43 -6.96
CA VAL A 148 -1.01 -7.46 -6.37
C VAL A 148 -1.64 -6.84 -5.13
N THR A 149 -1.00 -7.01 -3.98
CA THR A 149 -1.41 -6.34 -2.73
C THR A 149 -0.40 -5.26 -2.37
N VAL A 150 -0.87 -4.02 -2.19
CA VAL A 150 -0.07 -2.91 -1.70
C VAL A 150 -0.35 -2.74 -0.21
N GLU A 151 0.65 -3.03 0.62
CA GLU A 151 0.58 -2.94 2.08
C GLU A 151 1.33 -1.72 2.60
N GLY A 152 0.67 -0.90 3.41
CA GLY A 152 1.27 0.21 4.13
C GLY A 152 1.58 -0.15 5.57
N HIS A 153 2.76 0.23 6.06
CA HIS A 153 3.19 -0.03 7.44
C HIS A 153 3.83 1.20 8.08
N THR A 154 3.70 1.34 9.39
CA THR A 154 4.33 2.40 10.20
C THR A 154 5.27 1.80 11.25
N ASP A 155 6.01 2.68 11.94
CA ASP A 155 6.57 2.32 13.25
C ASP A 155 5.51 2.53 14.35
N ASN A 156 5.87 2.18 15.59
CA ASN A 156 4.98 2.29 16.74
C ASN A 156 4.89 3.71 17.33
N VAL A 157 5.47 4.73 16.69
CA VAL A 157 5.38 6.11 17.20
C VAL A 157 3.99 6.64 16.85
N PRO A 158 3.19 7.06 17.84
CA PRO A 158 1.88 7.63 17.55
C PRO A 158 1.99 8.89 16.69
N ILE A 159 1.03 9.08 15.80
CA ILE A 159 0.91 10.31 15.03
C ILE A 159 0.58 11.46 15.99
N ALA A 160 1.53 12.37 16.16
CA ALA A 160 1.34 13.55 17.03
C ALA A 160 1.09 14.84 16.24
N PHE A 161 1.47 14.90 14.95
CA PHE A 161 1.52 16.13 14.16
C PHE A 161 0.91 15.96 12.76
N SER A 162 -0.30 15.39 12.66
CA SER A 162 -1.06 15.38 11.41
C SER A 162 -2.43 16.01 11.62
N GLU A 163 -2.77 16.99 10.80
CA GLU A 163 -4.13 17.56 10.74
C GLU A 163 -5.10 16.64 9.99
N ARG A 164 -4.58 15.68 9.22
CA ARG A 164 -5.35 14.84 8.29
C ARG A 164 -5.54 13.39 8.75
N PHE A 165 -4.58 12.83 9.47
CA PHE A 165 -4.61 11.43 9.89
C PHE A 165 -4.68 11.34 11.42
N GLN A 166 -5.65 10.58 11.94
CA GLN A 166 -5.88 10.47 13.38
C GLN A 166 -5.07 9.32 14.00
N SER A 167 -4.65 8.35 13.18
CA SER A 167 -3.92 7.17 13.64
C SER A 167 -2.95 6.63 12.58
N ASN A 168 -2.04 5.75 13.03
CA ASN A 168 -1.15 5.00 12.12
C ASN A 168 -1.95 4.08 11.16
N TRP A 169 -3.15 3.67 11.55
CA TRP A 169 -4.07 2.94 10.65
C TRP A 169 -4.47 3.80 9.46
N ASP A 170 -4.94 5.03 9.71
CA ASP A 170 -5.35 5.94 8.65
C ASP A 170 -4.17 6.30 7.74
N LEU A 171 -3.01 6.59 8.33
CA LEU A 171 -1.83 6.99 7.58
C LEU A 171 -1.29 5.86 6.70
N SER A 172 -1.19 4.65 7.24
CA SER A 172 -0.70 3.50 6.48
C SER A 172 -1.64 3.14 5.33
N ALA A 173 -2.95 3.09 5.58
CA ALA A 173 -3.96 2.82 4.56
C ALA A 173 -3.98 3.90 3.46
N ALA A 174 -3.85 5.18 3.83
CA ALA A 174 -3.81 6.26 2.86
C ALA A 174 -2.55 6.23 1.99
N ARG A 175 -1.41 5.85 2.56
CA ARG A 175 -0.15 5.73 1.80
C ARG A 175 -0.15 4.55 0.84
N SER A 176 -0.66 3.40 1.27
CA SER A 176 -0.84 2.25 0.38
C SER A 176 -1.82 2.58 -0.75
N ALA A 177 -2.89 3.31 -0.46
CA ALA A 177 -3.84 3.77 -1.47
C ALA A 177 -3.19 4.74 -2.48
N ALA A 178 -2.40 5.70 -2.00
CA ALA A 178 -1.68 6.64 -2.87
C ALA A 178 -0.69 5.92 -3.81
N VAL A 179 0.01 4.90 -3.32
CA VAL A 179 0.90 4.07 -4.16
C VAL A 179 0.08 3.28 -5.19
N ALA A 180 -0.98 2.60 -4.76
CA ALA A 180 -1.82 1.83 -5.68
C ALA A 180 -2.44 2.70 -6.77
N ASP A 181 -2.99 3.86 -6.40
CA ASP A 181 -3.55 4.84 -7.35
C ASP A 181 -2.49 5.29 -8.37
N TYR A 182 -1.26 5.58 -7.91
CA TYR A 182 -0.17 5.93 -8.79
C TYR A 182 0.19 4.80 -9.77
N LEU A 183 0.33 3.56 -9.28
CA LEU A 183 0.67 2.41 -10.11
C LEU A 183 -0.40 2.18 -11.19
N LEU A 184 -1.68 2.22 -10.81
CA LEU A 184 -2.80 2.04 -11.73
C LEU A 184 -2.91 3.16 -12.78
N GLY A 185 -2.58 4.39 -12.39
CA GLY A 185 -2.67 5.55 -13.29
C GLY A 185 -1.48 5.72 -14.24
N ASN A 186 -0.33 5.09 -13.95
CA ASN A 186 0.93 5.37 -14.65
C ASN A 186 1.62 4.13 -15.23
N THR A 187 1.06 2.93 -15.04
CA THR A 187 1.62 1.68 -15.55
C THR A 187 0.53 0.79 -16.16
N GLU A 188 0.93 -0.34 -16.75
CA GLU A 188 0.00 -1.31 -17.36
C GLU A 188 -0.66 -2.24 -16.32
N LEU A 189 -0.55 -1.92 -15.03
CA LEU A 189 -1.13 -2.71 -13.94
C LEU A 189 -2.65 -2.64 -14.00
N GLN A 190 -3.28 -3.81 -14.08
CA GLN A 190 -4.74 -3.90 -14.22
C GLN A 190 -5.43 -3.66 -12.88
N GLN A 191 -6.45 -2.79 -12.87
CA GLN A 191 -7.23 -2.45 -11.67
C GLN A 191 -7.80 -3.67 -10.94
N GLY A 192 -8.31 -4.66 -11.67
CA GLY A 192 -8.88 -5.88 -11.09
C GLY A 192 -7.87 -6.77 -10.35
N ARG A 193 -6.58 -6.49 -10.46
CA ARG A 193 -5.49 -7.22 -9.79
C ARG A 193 -4.99 -6.53 -8.54
N VAL A 194 -5.51 -5.37 -8.14
CA VAL A 194 -4.92 -4.59 -7.04
C VAL A 194 -5.79 -4.61 -5.79
N THR A 195 -5.16 -4.92 -4.65
CA THR A 195 -5.74 -4.81 -3.31
C THR A 195 -4.89 -3.87 -2.47
N VAL A 196 -5.53 -3.06 -1.62
CA VAL A 196 -4.85 -2.07 -0.77
C VAL A 196 -5.12 -2.39 0.69
N VAL A 197 -4.06 -2.44 1.51
CA VAL A 197 -4.16 -2.75 2.94
C VAL A 197 -3.25 -1.83 3.76
N GLY A 198 -3.75 -1.30 4.88
CA GLY A 198 -2.94 -0.61 5.89
C GLY A 198 -2.82 -1.46 7.14
N TYR A 199 -1.60 -1.66 7.65
CA TYR A 199 -1.33 -2.47 8.85
C TYR A 199 -0.88 -1.66 10.07
N ALA A 200 -0.73 -0.35 9.95
CA ALA A 200 -0.10 0.46 10.99
C ALA A 200 1.22 -0.18 11.47
N ASP A 201 1.41 -0.32 12.78
CA ASP A 201 2.56 -0.93 13.43
C ASP A 201 2.36 -2.40 13.82
N SER A 202 1.29 -3.04 13.35
CA SER A 202 0.91 -4.41 13.76
C SER A 202 1.83 -5.51 13.21
N LYS A 203 2.57 -5.23 12.13
CA LYS A 203 3.50 -6.16 11.48
C LYS A 203 4.93 -5.58 11.41
N PRO A 204 5.65 -5.46 12.54
CA PRO A 204 7.02 -4.96 12.55
C PRO A 204 7.98 -6.02 11.99
N ILE A 205 8.93 -5.59 11.16
CA ILE A 205 10.01 -6.44 10.61
C ILE A 205 11.35 -6.20 11.34
N ALA A 206 11.41 -5.19 12.20
CA ALA A 206 12.55 -4.88 13.06
C ALA A 206 12.06 -4.34 14.41
N THR A 207 12.97 -4.30 15.40
CA THR A 207 12.66 -3.69 16.71
C THR A 207 12.26 -2.22 16.56
N ASN A 208 11.23 -1.79 17.28
CA ASN A 208 10.85 -0.39 17.37
C ASN A 208 11.70 0.41 18.39
N ASP A 209 12.63 -0.25 19.09
CA ASP A 209 13.45 0.39 20.13
C ASP A 209 14.55 1.28 19.53
N THR A 210 15.03 0.94 18.33
CA THR A 210 16.10 1.67 17.64
C THR A 210 15.58 2.55 16.52
N ARG A 211 16.30 3.63 16.19
CA ARG A 211 15.93 4.52 15.08
C ARG A 211 15.96 3.77 13.75
N GLU A 212 16.95 2.91 13.59
CA GLU A 212 17.20 2.08 12.42
C GLU A 212 16.08 1.05 12.23
N GLY A 213 15.66 0.39 13.32
CA GLY A 213 14.57 -0.59 13.25
C GLY A 213 13.22 0.08 12.94
N ARG A 214 12.91 1.23 13.55
CA ARG A 214 11.74 2.03 13.19
C ARG A 214 11.76 2.47 11.72
N ALA A 215 12.93 2.85 11.20
CA ALA A 215 13.07 3.21 9.80
C ALA A 215 12.78 2.03 8.85
N LYS A 216 13.13 0.80 9.23
CA LYS A 216 12.74 -0.40 8.48
C LYS A 216 11.25 -0.69 8.55
N ASN A 217 10.60 -0.46 9.70
CA ASN A 217 9.17 -0.72 9.87
C ASN A 217 8.29 0.23 9.05
N ARG A 218 8.72 1.49 8.89
CA ARG A 218 8.11 2.47 7.99
C ARG A 218 8.42 2.13 6.53
N ARG A 219 7.50 1.42 5.88
CA ARG A 219 7.70 0.87 4.52
C ARG A 219 6.38 0.69 3.78
N ILE A 220 6.49 0.54 2.47
CA ILE A 220 5.43 0.01 1.61
C ILE A 220 5.88 -1.36 1.11
N GLU A 221 4.99 -2.34 1.11
CA GLU A 221 5.23 -3.63 0.48
C GLU A 221 4.30 -3.79 -0.72
N VAL A 222 4.85 -4.16 -1.87
CA VAL A 222 4.09 -4.55 -3.06
C VAL A 222 4.28 -6.05 -3.22
N ILE A 223 3.20 -6.79 -2.98
CA ILE A 223 3.20 -8.24 -2.90
C ILE A 223 2.50 -8.79 -4.13
N VAL A 224 3.18 -9.66 -4.88
CA VAL A 224 2.59 -10.40 -6.00
C VAL A 224 2.32 -11.82 -5.55
N ASP A 225 1.08 -12.27 -5.66
CA ASP A 225 0.70 -13.66 -5.47
C ASP A 225 1.05 -14.48 -6.72
N GLY A 226 1.88 -15.49 -6.57
CA GLY A 226 2.39 -16.32 -7.65
C GLY A 226 1.58 -17.59 -7.91
N SER A 227 0.53 -17.85 -7.13
CA SER A 227 -0.37 -19.01 -7.28
C SER A 227 -1.42 -18.85 -8.38
#